data_AF-A0AAN0LCE1-F1
#
_entry.id   AF-A0AAN0LCE1-F1
#
_cell.length_a   1.000
_cell.length_b   1.000
_cell.length_c   1.000
_cell.angle_alpha   90.00
_cell.angle_beta   90.00
_cell.angle_gamma   90.00
#
_symmetry.space_group_name_H-M   'P 1'
#
loop_
_entity.id
_entity.type
_entity.pdbx_description
1 polymer ?
#
loop_
_entity_poly.entity_id
_entity_poly.type
_entity_poly.pdbx_seq_one_letter_code
_entity_poly.pdbx_strand_id
1 'polypeptide(L)' 'MALATRASEQFALRFPAGMREQIREVADKHGRSMNSEIVIALSAHLAAATGGKFGDPTPAAASSNNAALAGGASINQG' A
#
# COMPACT_ATOMS: atom_id res chain seq x y z
N MET A 1 27.31 13.49 -9.05
CA MET A 1 25.83 13.56 -9.03
C MET A 1 25.32 12.39 -8.21
N ALA A 2 24.87 12.61 -6.97
CA ALA A 2 24.33 11.54 -6.14
C ALA A 2 22.83 11.40 -6.42
N LEU A 3 22.46 10.32 -7.10
CA LEU A 3 21.05 9.95 -7.27
C LEU A 3 20.52 9.59 -5.89
N ALA A 4 19.59 10.38 -5.35
CA ALA A 4 18.92 10.12 -4.09
C ALA A 4 18.06 8.84 -4.22
N THR A 5 18.70 7.68 -4.17
CA THR A 5 18.02 6.41 -3.96
C THR A 5 17.76 6.27 -2.48
N ARG A 6 16.50 6.43 -2.07
CA ARG A 6 15.83 5.72 -0.97
C ARG A 6 14.53 6.44 -0.64
N ALA A 7 13.48 6.12 -1.39
CA ALA A 7 12.10 6.46 -1.00
C ALA A 7 11.57 5.51 0.10
N SER A 8 12.40 4.57 0.59
CA SER A 8 11.98 3.56 1.57
C SER A 8 13.10 3.25 2.57
N GLU A 9 12.70 3.08 3.83
CA GLU A 9 13.56 2.60 4.90
C GLU A 9 13.94 1.14 4.66
N GLN A 10 15.17 0.77 5.03
CA GLN A 10 15.67 -0.60 4.90
C GLN A 10 16.07 -1.12 6.28
N PHE A 11 15.61 -2.32 6.61
CA PHE A 11 15.89 -2.97 7.88
C PHE A 11 16.50 -4.36 7.66
N ALA A 12 17.57 -4.67 8.39
CA ALA A 12 18.19 -5.98 8.35
C ALA A 12 17.52 -6.93 9.36
N LEU A 13 16.84 -7.96 8.87
CA LEU A 13 16.14 -8.93 9.70
C LEU A 13 17.06 -10.12 10.07
N ARG A 14 16.97 -10.56 11.32
CA ARG A 14 17.59 -11.80 11.79
C ARG A 14 16.50 -12.86 11.95
N PHE A 15 16.64 -13.95 11.22
CA PHE A 15 15.68 -15.05 11.26
C PHE A 15 16.26 -16.26 12.01
N PRO A 16 15.42 -17.04 12.71
CA PRO A 16 15.81 -18.36 13.20
C PRO A 16 16.15 -19.31 12.04
N ALA A 17 16.87 -20.39 12.35
CA ALA A 17 17.29 -21.37 11.37
C ALA A 17 16.11 -21.94 10.57
N GLY A 18 16.27 -22.07 9.25
CA GLY A 18 15.26 -22.64 8.34
C GLY A 18 14.12 -21.69 7.93
N MET A 19 13.90 -20.59 8.64
CA MET A 19 12.80 -19.67 8.32
C MET A 19 13.04 -18.92 7.00
N ARG A 20 14.30 -18.63 6.65
CA ARG A 20 14.64 -17.97 5.38
C ARG A 20 14.28 -18.84 4.17
N GLU A 21 14.61 -20.13 4.22
CA GLU A 21 14.25 -21.10 3.19
C GLU A 21 12.73 -21.24 3.06
N GLN A 22 11.99 -21.27 4.17
CA GLN A 22 10.52 -21.28 4.13
C GLN A 22 9.96 -20.03 3.44
N ILE A 23 10.48 -18.84 3.74
CA ILE A 23 10.06 -17.60 3.07
C ILE A 23 10.35 -17.66 1.57
N ARG A 24 11.51 -18.20 1.17
CA ARG A 24 11.86 -18.39 -0.24
C ARG A 24 10.85 -19.30 -0.94
N GLU A 25 10.55 -20.46 -0.38
CA GLU A 25 9.59 -21.40 -0.98
C GLU A 25 8.20 -20.79 -1.16
N VAL A 26 7.73 -20.02 -0.17
CA VAL A 26 6.43 -19.32 -0.27
C VAL A 26 6.47 -18.24 -1.34
N ALA A 27 7.53 -17.44 -1.38
CA ALA A 27 7.70 -16.39 -2.38
C ALA A 27 7.75 -16.96 -3.81
N ASP A 28 8.47 -18.08 -4.00
CA ASP A 28 8.56 -18.79 -5.29
C ASP A 28 7.18 -19.33 -5.72
N LYS A 29 6.42 -19.94 -4.80
CA LYS A 29 5.04 -20.39 -5.05
C LYS A 29 4.11 -19.25 -5.45
N HIS A 30 4.31 -18.06 -4.90
CA HIS A 30 3.52 -16.86 -5.22
C HIS A 30 4.06 -16.08 -6.44
N GLY A 31 5.20 -16.48 -7.02
CA GLY A 31 5.84 -15.77 -8.13
C GLY A 31 6.34 -14.36 -7.75
N ARG A 32 6.77 -14.17 -6.50
CA ARG A 32 7.19 -12.88 -5.94
C ARG A 32 8.62 -12.92 -5.44
N SER A 33 9.24 -11.75 -5.30
CA SER A 33 10.49 -11.65 -4.56
C SER A 33 10.26 -11.92 -3.07
N MET A 34 11.26 -12.46 -2.37
CA MET A 34 11.20 -12.62 -0.91
C MET A 34 10.85 -11.31 -0.20
N ASN A 35 11.39 -10.18 -0.66
CA ASN A 35 11.08 -8.86 -0.07
C ASN A 35 9.60 -8.51 -0.23
N SER A 36 9.04 -8.70 -1.43
CA SER A 36 7.61 -8.44 -1.69
C SER A 36 6.73 -9.30 -0.80
N GLU A 37 7.07 -10.57 -0.63
CA GLU A 37 6.31 -11.50 0.21
C GLU A 37 6.36 -11.08 1.69
N ILE A 38 7.54 -10.73 2.21
CA ILE A 38 7.70 -10.23 3.59
C ILE A 38 6.87 -8.96 3.80
N VAL A 39 6.94 -8.00 2.88
CA VAL A 39 6.20 -6.73 2.99
C VAL A 39 4.70 -6.98 3.00
N ILE A 40 4.18 -7.89 2.16
CA ILE A 40 2.75 -8.23 2.12
C ILE A 40 2.31 -8.95 3.41
N ALA A 41 3.11 -9.88 3.91
CA ALA A 41 2.80 -10.58 5.15
C ALA A 41 2.76 -9.60 6.35
N LEU A 42 3.73 -8.70 6.44
CA LEU A 42 3.76 -7.67 7.47
C LEU A 42 2.61 -6.68 7.33
N SER A 43 2.28 -6.24 6.11
CA SER A 43 1.18 -5.29 5.91
C SER A 43 -0.17 -5.91 6.29
N ALA A 44 -0.41 -7.16 5.92
CA ALA A 44 -1.60 -7.90 6.32
C ALA A 44 -1.69 -8.06 7.85
N HIS A 45 -0.58 -8.41 8.50
CA HIS A 45 -0.53 -8.54 9.96
C HIS A 45 -0.79 -7.21 10.67
N LEU A 46 -0.17 -6.11 10.21
CA LEU A 46 -0.38 -4.77 10.77
C LEU A 46 -1.80 -4.26 10.54
N ALA A 47 -2.40 -4.53 9.38
CA ALA A 47 -3.78 -4.14 9.11
C ALA A 47 -4.76 -4.88 10.02
N ALA A 48 -4.53 -6.17 10.27
CA ALA A 48 -5.31 -6.94 11.22
C ALA A 48 -5.12 -6.45 12.66
N ALA A 49 -3.91 -6.06 13.04
CA ALA A 49 -3.58 -5.63 14.40
C ALA A 49 -4.06 -4.20 14.73
N THR A 50 -4.05 -3.29 13.75
CA THR A 50 -4.34 -1.86 13.97
C THR A 50 -5.72 -1.42 13.47
N GLY A 51 -6.45 -2.28 12.75
CA GLY A 51 -7.76 -1.97 12.17
C GLY A 51 -7.71 -0.95 11.02
N GLY A 52 -6.54 -0.42 10.66
CA GLY A 52 -6.32 0.47 9.53
C GLY A 52 -5.73 -0.27 8.33
N LYS A 53 -6.18 0.01 7.10
CA LYS A 53 -5.62 -0.64 5.91
C LYS A 53 -4.30 0.07 5.57
N PHE A 54 -3.21 -0.69 5.51
CA PHE A 54 -1.95 -0.15 4.99
C PHE A 54 -2.10 0.12 3.48
N GLY A 55 -1.95 1.38 3.08
CA GLY A 55 -2.26 1.84 1.72
C GLY A 55 -3.59 2.60 1.62
N ASP A 56 -4.31 2.85 2.73
CA ASP A 56 -5.29 3.94 2.75
C ASP A 56 -4.53 5.25 2.49
N PRO A 57 -4.80 5.95 1.37
CA PRO A 57 -4.36 7.32 1.25
C PRO A 57 -5.18 8.13 2.25
N THR A 58 -4.64 8.29 3.46
CA THR A 58 -5.13 9.28 4.43
C THR A 58 -5.40 10.60 3.67
N PRO A 59 -6.52 11.30 3.95
CA PRO A 59 -7.49 11.80 2.98
C PRO A 59 -7.08 13.12 2.29
N ALA A 60 -5.96 13.13 1.57
CA ALA A 60 -5.71 14.19 0.58
C ALA A 60 -6.75 14.15 -0.58
N ALA A 61 -7.48 13.04 -0.71
CA ALA A 61 -8.62 12.88 -1.62
C ALA A 61 -9.99 13.19 -0.98
N ALA A 62 -10.05 13.86 0.18
CA ALA A 62 -11.29 14.51 0.64
C ALA A 62 -11.54 15.86 -0.04
N SER A 63 -10.94 16.12 -1.21
CA SER A 63 -11.55 17.04 -2.19
C SER A 63 -12.52 16.22 -3.03
N SER A 64 -13.66 15.88 -2.41
CA SER A 64 -14.87 15.54 -3.14
C SER A 64 -15.31 16.81 -3.86
N ASN A 65 -14.71 17.10 -5.01
CA ASN A 65 -15.23 18.08 -5.96
C ASN A 65 -16.50 17.51 -6.58
N ASN A 66 -17.56 17.45 -5.77
CA ASN A 66 -18.93 17.32 -6.24
C ASN A 66 -19.72 18.57 -5.83
N ALA A 67 -19.11 19.74 -6.03
CA ALA A 67 -19.77 21.04 -6.03
C ALA A 67 -20.13 21.50 -7.48
N ALA A 68 -20.11 20.58 -8.45
CA ALA A 68 -20.44 20.86 -9.85
C ALA A 68 -21.79 20.25 -10.32
N LEU A 69 -22.68 19.87 -9.38
CA LEU A 69 -24.07 19.49 -9.69
C LEU A 69 -25.11 20.36 -8.96
N ALA A 70 -24.70 21.48 -8.35
CA ALA A 70 -25.61 22.38 -7.65
C ALA A 70 -25.28 23.84 -7.97
N GLY A 71 -25.75 24.32 -9.13
CA GLY A 71 -25.80 25.75 -9.43
C GLY A 71 -25.39 26.12 -10.85
N GLY A 72 -26.37 26.27 -11.73
CA GLY A 72 -26.20 26.78 -13.11
C GLY A 72 -27.27 26.23 -14.03
N ALA A 73 -28.52 26.68 -13.87
CA ALA A 73 -29.21 27.53 -14.85
C ALA A 73 -29.70 26.75 -16.08
N SER A 74 -31.03 26.52 -16.20
CA SER A 74 -31.96 27.37 -16.98
C SER A 74 -31.68 27.19 -18.48
N ILE A 75 -32.53 26.61 -19.34
CA ILE A 75 -33.85 27.07 -19.80
C ILE A 75 -34.39 25.99 -20.77
N ASN A 76 -35.70 25.68 -20.72
CA ASN A 76 -36.64 25.71 -21.88
C ASN A 76 -37.98 25.07 -21.47
N GLN A 77 -38.95 25.93 -21.16
CA GLN A 77 -40.38 25.65 -21.33
C GLN A 77 -40.82 26.28 -22.66
N GLY A 78 -41.60 25.55 -23.46
CA GLY A 78 -42.39 26.08 -24.56
C GLY A 78 -41.83 25.79 -25.94
#